data_AF-A0A0K8ME95-F1
#
_entry.id   AF-A0A0K8ME95-F1
#
_cell.length_a   1.000
_cell.length_b   1.000
_cell.length_c   1.000
_cell.angle_alpha   90.00
_cell.angle_beta   90.00
_cell.angle_gamma   90.00
#
_symmetry.space_group_name_H-M   'P 1'
#
loop_
_entity.id
_entity.type
_entity.pdbx_description
1 polymer ?
#
loop_
_entity_poly.entity_id
_entity_poly.type
_entity_poly.pdbx_seq_one_letter_code
_entity_poly.pdbx_strand_id
1 'polypeptide(L)' 'MNQQLFPVKLREYSNRIEKLEEEKKELSNCIKSVYQKAENVGFDKKALKRALQMLKLEKKERENQLDLTSCYLEEIGE' A
#
# COMPACT_ATOMS: atom_id res chain seq x y z
N MET A 1 17.34 -40.92 13.04
CA MET A 1 17.75 -39.55 13.40
C MET A 1 16.55 -38.62 13.30
N ASN A 2 16.09 -38.13 14.46
CA ASN A 2 15.18 -36.99 14.72
C ASN A 2 13.96 -36.77 13.82
N GLN A 3 12.89 -37.53 14.06
CA GLN A 3 11.52 -37.17 13.64
C GLN A 3 10.70 -36.42 14.72
N GLN A 4 11.27 -36.12 15.89
CA GLN A 4 10.55 -35.51 17.03
C GLN A 4 10.51 -33.98 17.06
N LEU A 5 11.14 -33.27 16.11
CA LEU A 5 11.27 -31.78 16.14
C LEU A 5 10.35 -31.01 15.17
N PHE A 6 9.67 -31.68 14.24
CA PHE A 6 8.82 -31.02 13.23
C PHE A 6 7.57 -30.32 13.78
N PRO A 7 6.74 -30.94 14.65
CA PRO A 7 5.48 -30.32 15.09
C PRO A 7 5.68 -29.12 16.00
N VAL A 8 6.76 -29.09 16.79
CA VAL A 8 7.08 -27.96 17.68
C VAL A 8 7.52 -26.73 16.87
N LYS A 9 8.40 -26.92 15.89
CA LYS A 9 8.84 -25.84 15.00
C LYS A 9 7.70 -25.27 14.17
N LEU A 10 6.84 -26.14 13.62
CA LEU A 10 5.68 -25.71 12.83
C LEU A 10 4.71 -24.85 13.67
N ARG A 11 4.47 -25.23 14.93
CA ARG A 11 3.63 -24.46 15.85
C ARG A 11 4.22 -23.07 16.14
N GLU A 12 5.53 -22.97 16.33
CA GLU A 12 6.20 -21.67 16.52
C GLU A 12 6.06 -20.75 15.30
N TYR A 13 6.31 -21.28 14.09
CA TYR A 13 6.11 -20.52 12.85
C TYR A 13 4.65 -20.12 12.64
N SER A 14 3.69 -21.02 12.89
CA SER A 14 2.26 -20.74 12.78
C SER A 14 1.84 -19.59 13.69
N ASN A 15 2.19 -19.66 14.97
CA ASN A 15 1.85 -18.63 15.95
C ASN A 15 2.46 -17.27 15.57
N ARG A 16 3.70 -17.26 15.07
CA ARG A 16 4.36 -16.03 14.61
C ARG A 16 3.67 -15.44 13.39
N ILE A 17 3.27 -16.26 12.42
CA ILE A 17 2.55 -15.81 11.23
C ILE A 17 1.17 -15.26 11.60
N GLU A 18 0.42 -15.96 12.47
CA GLU A 18 -0.91 -15.50 12.92
C GLU A 18 -0.83 -14.14 13.60
N LYS A 19 0.16 -13.94 14.49
CA LYS A 19 0.39 -12.64 15.12
C LYS A 19 0.71 -11.55 14.09
N LEU A 20 1.55 -11.84 13.10
CA LEU A 20 1.90 -10.88 12.05
C LEU A 20 0.69 -10.54 11.15
N GLU A 21 -0.18 -11.51 10.86
CA GLU A 21 -1.41 -11.26 10.10
C GLU A 21 -2.43 -10.43 10.91
N GLU A 22 -2.50 -10.60 12.23
CA GLU A 22 -3.29 -9.74 13.12
C GLU A 22 -2.77 -8.30 13.10
N GLU A 23 -1.46 -8.09 13.32
CA GLU A 23 -0.82 -6.76 13.27
C GLU A 23 -1.04 -6.07 11.90
N LYS A 24 -0.93 -6.82 10.81
CA LYS A 24 -1.20 -6.34 9.45
C LYS A 24 -2.66 -5.92 9.27
N LYS A 25 -3.61 -6.67 9.86
CA LYS A 25 -5.04 -6.32 9.83
C LYS A 25 -5.32 -5.04 10.60
N GLU A 26 -4.74 -4.88 11.79
CA GLU A 26 -4.83 -3.65 12.57
C GLU A 26 -4.26 -2.46 11.80
N LEU A 27 -3.05 -2.59 11.25
CA LEU A 27 -2.42 -1.53 10.45
C LEU A 27 -3.26 -1.17 9.22
N SER A 28 -3.81 -2.16 8.52
CA SER A 28 -4.72 -1.95 7.39
C SER A 28 -5.96 -1.14 7.79
N ASN A 29 -6.53 -1.43 8.97
CA ASN A 29 -7.67 -0.68 9.50
C ASN A 29 -7.28 0.75 9.88
N CYS A 30 -6.11 0.96 10.50
CA CYS A 30 -5.58 2.29 10.77
C CYS A 30 -5.44 3.12 9.49
N ILE A 31 -4.83 2.55 8.44
CA ILE A 31 -4.68 3.20 7.13
C ILE A 31 -6.05 3.56 6.53
N LYS A 32 -7.03 2.65 6.60
CA LYS A 32 -8.40 2.94 6.13
C LYS A 32 -9.02 4.12 6.88
N SER A 33 -8.83 4.19 8.20
CA SER A 33 -9.35 5.30 9.00
C SER A 33 -8.72 6.64 8.60
N VAL A 34 -7.42 6.67 8.26
CA VAL A 34 -6.74 7.88 7.79
C VAL A 34 -7.34 8.36 6.48
N TYR A 35 -7.56 7.45 5.52
CA TYR A 35 -8.22 7.81 4.26
C TYR A 35 -9.67 8.29 4.48
N GLN A 36 -10.41 7.70 5.41
CA GLN A 36 -11.77 8.17 5.75
C GLN A 36 -11.75 9.55 6.41
N LYS A 37 -10.78 9.83 7.29
CA LYS A 37 -10.60 11.16 7.87
C LYS A 37 -10.29 12.19 6.79
N ALA A 38 -9.41 11.88 5.84
CA ALA A 38 -9.11 12.75 4.71
C ALA A 38 -10.36 13.02 3.86
N GLU A 39 -11.18 12.00 3.61
CA GLU A 39 -12.46 12.11 2.90
C GLU A 39 -13.44 13.04 3.65
N ASN A 40 -13.56 12.91 4.97
CA ASN A 40 -14.42 13.78 5.80
C ASN A 40 -13.94 15.25 5.83
N VAL A 41 -12.64 15.50 5.60
CA VAL A 41 -12.08 16.85 5.47
C VAL A 41 -12.35 17.44 4.07
N GLY A 42 -12.72 16.60 3.10
CA GLY A 42 -13.05 17.01 1.72
C GLY A 42 -12.04 16.58 0.67
N PHE A 43 -11.05 15.74 1.00
CA PHE A 43 -10.12 15.20 0.00
C PHE A 43 -10.75 14.06 -0.80
N ASP A 44 -10.55 14.06 -2.12
CA ASP A 44 -10.89 12.89 -2.94
C ASP A 44 -9.92 11.74 -2.66
N LYS A 45 -10.48 10.64 -2.15
CA LYS A 45 -9.73 9.45 -1.74
C LYS A 45 -9.01 8.75 -2.90
N LYS A 46 -9.55 8.80 -4.12
CA LYS A 46 -8.91 8.18 -5.30
C LYS A 46 -7.73 9.02 -5.76
N ALA A 47 -7.90 10.34 -5.85
CA ALA A 47 -6.84 11.28 -6.18
C ALA A 47 -5.70 11.22 -5.17
N LEU A 48 -6.00 11.20 -3.86
CA LEU A 48 -5.00 11.07 -2.80
C LEU A 48 -4.20 9.76 -2.93
N LYS A 49 -4.87 8.64 -3.18
CA LYS A 49 -4.19 7.35 -3.41
C LYS A 49 -3.25 7.39 -4.62
N ARG A 50 -3.70 7.97 -5.73
CA ARG A 50 -2.87 8.13 -6.93
C ARG A 50 -1.65 9.00 -6.63
N ALA A 51 -1.83 10.14 -5.97
CA ALA A 51 -0.72 11.01 -5.57
C ALA A 51 0.31 10.27 -4.69
N LEU A 52 -0.15 9.53 -3.67
CA LEU A 52 0.73 8.73 -2.81
C LEU A 52 1.43 7.58 -3.57
N GLN A 53 0.80 6.99 -4.58
CA GLN A 53 1.45 5.99 -5.45
C GLN A 53 2.55 6.62 -6.30
N MET A 54 2.31 7.80 -6.89
CA MET A 54 3.33 8.53 -7.65
C MET A 54 4.52 8.94 -6.78
N LEU A 55 4.29 9.25 -5.49
CA LEU A 55 5.37 9.55 -4.55
C LEU A 55 6.32 8.38 -4.27
N LYS A 56 5.93 7.14 -4.60
CA LYS A 56 6.81 5.96 -4.48
C LYS A 56 7.81 5.85 -5.62
N LEU A 57 7.55 6.51 -6.74
CA LEU A 57 8.47 6.56 -7.87
C LEU A 57 9.65 7.48 -7.54
N GLU A 58 10.79 7.21 -8.15
CA GLU A 58 11.91 8.16 -8.13
C GLU A 58 11.46 9.49 -8.72
N LYS A 59 11.99 10.61 -8.19
CA LYS A 59 11.59 11.96 -8.60
C LYS A 59 11.63 12.15 -10.12
N LYS A 60 12.73 11.75 -10.77
CA LYS A 60 12.92 11.88 -12.21
C LYS A 60 11.91 11.05 -13.01
N GLU A 61 11.63 9.83 -12.58
CA GLU A 61 10.64 8.97 -13.22
C GLU A 61 9.23 9.56 -13.10
N ARG A 62 8.88 10.08 -11.92
CA ARG A 62 7.59 10.76 -11.72
C ARG A 62 7.46 12.00 -12.60
N GLU A 63 8.50 12.82 -12.71
CA GLU A 63 8.52 14.02 -13.55
C GLU A 63 8.32 13.65 -15.03
N ASN A 64 9.09 12.69 -15.55
CA ASN A 64 8.93 12.20 -16.92
C ASN A 64 7.51 11.69 -17.19
N GLN A 65 6.91 10.93 -16.27
CA GLN A 65 5.54 10.42 -16.42
C GLN A 65 4.49 11.54 -16.42
N LEU A 66 4.67 12.57 -15.60
CA LEU A 66 3.80 13.74 -15.58
C LEU A 66 3.89 14.52 -16.89
N ASP A 67 5.10 14.75 -17.40
CA ASP A 67 5.33 15.45 -18.66
C ASP A 67 4.68 14.70 -19.84
N LEU A 68 4.91 13.39 -19.94
CA LEU A 68 4.29 12.55 -20.97
C LEU A 68 2.76 12.54 -20.87
N THR A 69 2.22 12.49 -19.66
CA THR A 69 0.77 12.51 -19.44
C THR A 69 0.19 13.86 -19.91
N SER A 70 0.85 14.97 -19.61
CA SER A 70 0.44 16.30 -20.08
C SER A 70 0.42 16.36 -21.61
N CYS A 71 1.51 15.93 -22.26
CA CYS A 71 1.57 15.91 -23.73
C CYS A 71 0.45 15.06 -24.34
N TYR A 72 0.14 13.90 -23.76
CA TYR A 72 -0.92 13.04 -24.27
C TYR A 72 -2.31 13.64 -24.10
N LEU A 73 -2.58 14.32 -22.99
CA LEU A 73 -3.86 15.01 -22.77
C LEU A 73 -4.04 16.16 -23.75
N GLU A 74 -2.99 16.97 -23.95
CA GLU A 74 -2.97 18.05 -24.94
C GLU A 74 -3.29 17.55 -26.37
N GLU A 75 -2.68 16.44 -26.80
CA GLU A 75 -2.94 15.84 -28.12
C GLU A 75 -4.34 15.23 -28.25
N ILE A 76 -4.89 14.69 -27.16
CA ILE A 76 -6.26 14.16 -27.13
C ILE A 76 -7.29 15.30 -27.12
N GLY A 77 -6.90 16.50 -26.68
CA GLY A 77 -7.77 17.68 -26.60
C GLY A 77 -8.60 17.76 -25.31
N GLU A 78 -8.16 17.08 -24.24
CA GLU A 78 -8.71 17.21 -22.87
C GLU A 78 -7.74 17.93 -21.93
#